data_AF-A0A165T461-F1
#
_entry.id   AF-A0A165T461-F1
#
_cell.length_a   1.000
_cell.length_b   1.000
_cell.length_c   1.000
_cell.angle_alpha   90.00
_cell.angle_beta   90.00
_cell.angle_gamma   90.00
#
_symmetry.space_group_name_H-M   'P 1'
#
loop_
_entity.id
_entity.type
_entity.pdbx_description
1 polymer ?
#
loop_
_entity_poly.entity_id
_entity_poly.type
_entity_poly.pdbx_seq_one_letter_code
_entity_poly.pdbx_strand_id
1 'polypeptide(L)'
;MSKLVATRISLQFPPAPPTEPTDTLVLTFRTHYIDLRILRASLSAPSSPVTVDMGFAGTVAHAAPHHSRWEHVVDSHGSTAVDEGEFTLLPNGDEVEAGTTYNPETSREEEYREVWRQVPVERGAPAYVLESDRGAAKIFAGRIGLYYQAMGQTGAGGRGYSARRWQMEAGVWRLVYEIGEIDLPGPLDVGEVDEGDRLRIGGVVYVVREAYAI
;
A
#
# COMPACT_ATOMS: atom_id res chain seq x y z
N MET A 1 12.81 4.46 -13.60
CA MET A 1 11.43 3.94 -13.73
C MET A 1 10.81 4.04 -12.36
N SER A 2 9.58 4.56 -12.24
CA SER A 2 8.87 4.54 -10.96
C SER A 2 8.70 3.09 -10.51
N LYS A 3 8.92 2.83 -9.22
CA LYS A 3 8.81 1.50 -8.63
C LYS A 3 7.33 1.19 -8.55
N LEU A 4 6.83 0.27 -9.36
CA LEU A 4 5.37 0.08 -9.47
C LEU A 4 4.85 -0.84 -8.36
N VAL A 5 5.54 -1.96 -8.12
CA VAL A 5 5.21 -2.91 -7.06
C VAL A 5 6.48 -3.26 -6.31
N ALA A 6 6.43 -3.19 -4.98
CA ALA A 6 7.56 -3.53 -4.13
C ALA A 6 7.13 -4.35 -2.92
N THR A 7 8.03 -5.21 -2.44
CA THR A 7 7.93 -5.90 -1.16
C THR A 7 9.12 -5.54 -0.29
N ARG A 8 8.89 -5.44 1.02
CA ARG A 8 9.96 -5.13 1.97
C ARG A 8 10.71 -6.40 2.32
N ILE A 9 12.03 -6.33 2.19
CA ILE A 9 12.97 -7.40 2.53
C ILE A 9 13.37 -7.32 4.01
N SER A 10 13.49 -6.11 4.55
CA SER A 10 13.76 -5.88 5.96
C SER A 10 13.49 -4.45 6.39
N LEU A 11 13.14 -4.27 7.66
CA LEU A 11 13.22 -3.04 8.42
C LEU A 11 14.32 -3.17 9.49
N GLN A 12 15.08 -2.10 9.69
CA GLN A 12 16.11 -2.00 10.70
C GLN A 12 16.06 -0.65 11.42
N PHE A 13 16.13 -0.69 12.75
CA PHE A 13 16.49 0.45 13.59
C PHE A 13 17.90 0.19 14.16
N PRO A 14 18.98 0.73 13.56
CA PRO A 14 20.33 0.45 14.01
C PRO A 14 20.55 0.84 15.49
N PRO A 15 21.34 0.07 16.26
CA PRO A 15 22.20 -1.05 15.84
C PRO A 15 21.51 -2.42 15.86
N ALA A 16 20.19 -2.49 16.06
CA ALA A 16 19.49 -3.77 16.08
C ALA A 16 19.64 -4.50 14.72
N PRO A 17 19.64 -5.85 14.70
CA PRO A 17 19.65 -6.60 13.44
C PRO A 17 18.41 -6.28 12.58
N PRO A 18 18.52 -6.31 11.23
CA PRO A 18 17.37 -6.17 10.35
C PRO A 18 16.39 -7.33 10.54
N THR A 19 15.09 -7.05 10.49
CA THR A 19 14.02 -8.05 10.58
C THR A 19 12.93 -7.78 9.54
N GLU A 20 12.13 -8.80 9.20
CA GLU A 20 10.94 -8.60 8.38
C GLU A 20 9.76 -9.38 8.96
N PRO A 21 9.04 -8.81 9.95
CA PRO A 21 7.92 -9.47 10.58
C PRO A 21 6.66 -9.45 9.71
N THR A 22 6.67 -8.76 8.56
CA THR A 22 5.47 -8.50 7.76
C THR A 22 5.51 -9.15 6.38
N ASP A 23 4.33 -9.51 5.87
CA ASP A 23 4.08 -9.62 4.44
C ASP A 23 3.64 -8.25 3.93
N THR A 24 4.63 -7.47 3.48
CA THR A 24 4.44 -6.12 2.93
C THR A 24 4.34 -6.15 1.41
N LEU A 25 3.32 -5.46 0.89
CA LEU A 25 3.19 -5.14 -0.53
C LEU A 25 2.79 -3.68 -0.72
N VAL A 26 3.57 -2.98 -1.53
CA VAL A 26 3.31 -1.58 -1.90
C VAL A 26 3.00 -1.51 -3.39
N LEU A 27 1.89 -0.88 -3.73
CA LEU A 27 1.56 -0.44 -5.09
C LEU A 27 1.82 1.05 -5.17
N THR A 28 2.70 1.48 -6.05
CA THR A 28 3.00 2.91 -6.27
C THR A 28 2.68 3.27 -7.73
N PHE A 29 1.77 4.21 -7.88
CA PHE A 29 1.35 4.80 -9.14
C PHE A 29 2.20 6.03 -9.45
N ARG A 30 1.79 6.91 -10.37
CA ARG A 30 2.53 8.14 -10.66
C ARG A 30 2.42 9.14 -9.50
N THR A 31 1.25 9.22 -8.88
CA THR A 31 0.93 10.20 -7.84
C THR A 31 0.21 9.63 -6.62
N HIS A 32 -0.16 8.35 -6.65
CA HIS A 32 -0.82 7.65 -5.55
C HIS A 32 -0.06 6.40 -5.12
N TYR A 33 -0.37 5.88 -3.93
CA TYR A 33 0.16 4.61 -3.46
C TYR A 33 -0.83 3.91 -2.54
N ILE A 34 -0.63 2.60 -2.39
CA ILE A 34 -1.32 1.72 -1.46
C ILE A 34 -0.28 0.77 -0.84
N ASP A 35 0.02 0.92 0.44
CA ASP A 35 0.96 0.13 1.23
C ASP A 35 0.17 -0.69 2.27
N LEU A 36 0.29 -2.01 2.24
CA LEU A 36 -0.30 -2.89 3.24
C LEU A 36 0.75 -3.83 3.81
N ARG A 37 0.87 -3.83 5.13
CA ARG A 37 1.83 -4.62 5.90
C ARG A 37 1.07 -5.52 6.88
N ILE A 38 1.10 -6.84 6.63
CA ILE A 38 0.40 -7.82 7.47
C ILE A 38 1.41 -8.57 8.34
N LEU A 39 1.16 -8.68 9.64
CA LEU A 39 2.03 -9.44 10.54
C LEU A 39 2.03 -10.92 10.19
N ARG A 40 3.18 -11.48 9.82
CA ARG A 40 3.35 -12.91 9.48
C ARG A 40 2.97 -13.84 10.63
N ALA A 41 3.18 -13.40 11.86
CA ALA A 41 2.79 -14.15 13.05
C ALA A 41 1.27 -14.43 13.08
N SER A 42 0.45 -13.48 12.59
CA SER A 42 -1.01 -13.65 12.52
C SER A 42 -1.46 -14.69 11.48
N LEU A 43 -0.59 -15.03 10.52
CA LEU A 43 -0.88 -15.96 9.43
C LEU A 43 -0.57 -17.42 9.78
N SER A 44 0.04 -17.67 10.94
CA SER A 44 0.54 -18.99 11.32
C SER A 44 -0.56 -19.94 11.80
N ALA A 45 -1.76 -19.42 12.11
CA ALA A 45 -2.89 -20.20 12.60
C ALA A 45 -4.14 -19.93 11.73
N PRO A 46 -4.77 -20.97 11.12
CA PRO A 46 -5.86 -20.81 10.15
C PRO A 46 -7.09 -20.04 10.65
N SER A 47 -7.30 -19.95 11.96
CA SER A 47 -8.46 -19.31 12.59
C SER A 47 -8.13 -18.02 13.34
N SER A 48 -6.88 -17.56 13.30
CA SER A 48 -6.50 -16.30 13.95
C SER A 48 -6.87 -15.11 13.06
N PRO A 49 -7.35 -14.00 13.64
CA PRO A 49 -7.60 -12.80 12.88
C PRO A 49 -6.30 -12.26 12.28
N VAL A 50 -6.35 -11.93 10.98
CA VAL A 50 -5.24 -11.27 10.29
C VAL A 50 -4.98 -9.92 10.97
N THR A 51 -3.74 -9.69 11.36
CA THR A 51 -3.34 -8.46 12.06
C THR A 51 -2.55 -7.57 11.13
N VAL A 52 -3.01 -6.33 10.98
CA VAL A 52 -2.31 -5.27 10.24
C VAL A 52 -1.21 -4.71 11.13
N ASP A 53 0.02 -4.69 10.62
CA ASP A 53 1.12 -3.96 11.23
C ASP A 53 0.96 -2.47 10.92
N MET A 54 0.93 -2.13 9.62
CA MET A 54 0.62 -0.80 9.12
C MET A 54 -0.14 -0.91 7.79
N GLY A 55 -0.96 0.10 7.49
CA GLY A 55 -1.67 0.19 6.23
C GLY A 55 -1.95 1.63 5.86
N PHE A 56 -1.51 2.03 4.66
CA PHE A 56 -1.51 3.40 4.18
C PHE A 56 -2.00 3.52 2.75
N ALA A 57 -2.78 4.55 2.48
CA ALA A 57 -3.04 4.99 1.11
C ALA A 57 -3.19 6.50 1.03
N GLY A 58 -2.79 7.06 -0.10
CA GLY A 58 -2.81 8.49 -0.32
C GLY A 58 -2.01 8.88 -1.53
N THR A 59 -1.34 10.01 -1.44
CA THR A 59 -0.54 10.59 -2.53
C THR A 59 0.95 10.49 -2.25
N VAL A 60 1.72 10.33 -3.33
CA VAL A 60 3.18 10.30 -3.29
C VAL A 60 3.73 11.34 -4.25
N ALA A 61 4.77 12.06 -3.81
CA ALA A 61 5.52 12.99 -4.62
C ALA A 61 7.01 12.66 -4.57
N HIS A 62 7.69 12.69 -5.71
CA HIS A 62 9.15 12.54 -5.79
C HIS A 62 9.80 13.92 -5.74
N ALA A 63 10.09 14.40 -4.53
CA ALA A 63 10.67 15.72 -4.29
C ALA A 63 12.07 15.89 -4.91
N ALA A 64 12.82 14.79 -5.05
CA ALA A 64 14.08 14.70 -5.79
C ALA A 64 14.24 13.29 -6.39
N PRO A 65 15.24 13.03 -7.26
CA PRO A 65 15.43 11.72 -7.92
C PRO A 65 15.49 10.51 -6.98
N HIS A 66 15.83 10.73 -5.71
CA HIS A 66 15.98 9.72 -4.68
C HIS A 66 15.22 10.06 -3.40
N HIS A 67 14.33 11.05 -3.43
CA HIS A 67 13.59 11.50 -2.25
C HIS A 67 12.10 11.47 -2.57
N SER A 68 11.36 10.68 -1.81
CA SER A 68 9.91 10.62 -1.91
C SER A 68 9.26 11.11 -0.63
N ARG A 69 8.07 11.67 -0.78
CA ARG A 69 7.23 12.21 0.27
C ARG A 69 5.82 11.64 0.10
N TRP A 70 5.28 11.08 1.18
CA TRP A 70 3.97 10.44 1.20
C TRP A 70 3.02 11.21 2.11
N GLU A 71 1.83 11.49 1.61
CA GLU A 71 0.74 12.07 2.40
C GLU A 71 -0.33 11.01 2.62
N HIS A 72 -0.47 10.57 3.87
CA HIS A 72 -1.45 9.56 4.26
C HIS A 72 -2.85 10.15 4.28
N VAL A 73 -3.75 9.59 3.48
CA VAL A 73 -5.19 9.91 3.50
C VAL A 73 -5.98 8.81 4.21
N VAL A 74 -5.52 7.56 4.13
CA VAL A 74 -5.94 6.42 4.93
C VAL A 74 -4.72 5.93 5.70
N ASP A 75 -4.86 5.73 7.01
CA ASP A 75 -3.79 5.29 7.90
C ASP A 75 -4.38 4.40 9.02
N SER A 76 -3.90 3.17 9.16
CA SER A 76 -4.40 2.20 10.14
C SER A 76 -4.18 2.61 11.61
N HIS A 77 -3.20 3.47 11.88
CA HIS A 77 -2.93 4.06 13.19
C HIS A 77 -3.50 5.48 13.34
N GLY A 78 -4.03 6.04 12.26
CA GLY A 78 -4.64 7.35 12.27
C GLY A 78 -3.68 8.51 12.29
N SER A 79 -2.42 8.30 11.90
CA SER A 79 -1.49 9.39 11.72
C SER A 79 -1.95 10.30 10.57
N THR A 80 -1.60 11.57 10.68
CA THR A 80 -1.69 12.56 9.59
C THR A 80 -0.32 13.16 9.29
N ALA A 81 0.73 12.53 9.84
CA ALA A 81 2.10 12.90 9.57
C ALA A 81 2.41 12.66 8.08
N VAL A 82 3.34 13.45 7.59
CA VAL A 82 3.89 13.27 6.26
C VAL A 82 5.17 12.46 6.43
N ASP A 83 5.25 11.35 5.71
CA ASP A 83 6.42 10.50 5.70
C ASP A 83 7.36 10.92 4.58
N GLU A 84 8.66 10.82 4.82
CA GLU A 84 9.70 11.15 3.85
C GLU A 84 10.86 10.16 3.97
N GLY A 85 11.43 9.80 2.81
CA GLY A 85 12.48 8.78 2.74
C GLY A 85 13.44 9.01 1.58
N GLU A 86 14.73 8.79 1.84
CA GLU A 86 15.81 8.82 0.85
C GLU A 86 16.15 7.42 0.36
N PHE A 87 16.27 7.23 -0.94
CA PHE A 87 16.49 5.94 -1.58
C PHE A 87 17.89 5.81 -2.19
N THR A 88 18.58 4.72 -1.84
CA THR A 88 19.84 4.33 -2.46
C THR A 88 19.70 2.97 -3.14
N LEU A 89 20.02 2.89 -4.43
CA LEU A 89 20.04 1.63 -5.19
C LEU A 89 21.26 0.78 -4.78
N LEU A 90 21.01 -0.48 -4.44
CA LEU A 90 22.04 -1.46 -4.13
C LEU A 90 22.52 -2.20 -5.39
N PRO A 91 23.75 -2.76 -5.37
CA PRO A 91 24.29 -3.51 -6.51
C PRO A 91 23.46 -4.72 -6.95
N ASN A 92 22.63 -5.28 -6.06
CA ASN A 92 21.74 -6.40 -6.35
C ASN A 92 20.38 -5.98 -6.95
N GLY A 93 20.14 -4.68 -7.13
CA GLY A 93 18.88 -4.13 -7.66
C GLY A 93 17.81 -3.85 -6.59
N ASP A 94 18.04 -4.23 -5.33
CA ASP A 94 17.20 -3.78 -4.21
C ASP A 94 17.53 -2.32 -3.86
N GLU A 95 16.69 -1.67 -3.06
CA GLU A 95 16.86 -0.27 -2.68
C GLU A 95 16.76 -0.10 -1.18
N VAL A 96 17.65 0.70 -0.59
CA VAL A 96 17.55 1.10 0.81
C VAL A 96 16.80 2.42 0.86
N GLU A 97 15.66 2.43 1.51
CA GLU A 97 15.04 3.64 2.03
C GLU A 97 15.60 3.94 3.42
N ALA A 98 16.01 5.18 3.67
CA ALA A 98 16.46 5.62 4.98
C ALA A 98 15.85 6.97 5.33
N GLY A 99 15.66 7.18 6.62
CA GLY A 99 15.14 8.40 7.21
C GLY A 99 15.10 8.30 8.72
N THR A 100 14.28 9.13 9.35
CA THR A 100 14.00 9.09 10.78
C THR A 100 12.51 8.87 10.99
N THR A 101 12.14 7.92 11.83
CA THR A 101 10.74 7.65 12.18
C THR A 101 10.61 7.22 13.64
N TYR A 102 9.39 7.19 14.16
CA TYR A 102 9.10 6.77 15.52
C TYR A 102 9.28 5.25 15.67
N ASN A 103 10.18 4.81 16.54
CA ASN A 103 10.32 3.42 16.93
C ASN A 103 9.41 3.12 18.14
N PRO A 104 8.40 2.23 18.00
CA PRO A 104 7.48 1.91 19.09
C PRO A 104 8.15 1.14 20.24
N GLU A 105 9.22 0.38 19.98
CA GLU A 105 9.91 -0.40 21.02
C GLU A 105 10.69 0.49 22.01
N THR A 106 11.28 1.56 21.51
CA THR A 106 12.07 2.53 22.30
C THR A 106 11.28 3.79 22.65
N SER A 107 10.14 4.00 21.99
CA SER A 107 9.29 5.20 22.08
C SER A 107 10.04 6.49 21.74
N ARG A 108 10.90 6.46 20.71
CA ARG A 108 11.76 7.58 20.28
C ARG A 108 11.78 7.69 18.76
N GLU A 109 12.07 8.88 18.26
CA GLU A 109 12.48 9.05 16.86
C GLU A 109 13.90 8.51 16.69
N GLU A 110 14.06 7.59 15.74
CA GLU A 110 15.32 6.91 15.47
C GLU A 110 15.54 6.80 13.95
N GLU A 111 16.81 6.64 13.56
CA GLU A 111 17.14 6.31 12.18
C GLU A 111 16.56 4.94 11.83
N TYR A 112 15.94 4.84 10.66
CA TYR A 112 15.47 3.57 10.13
C TYR A 112 16.10 3.29 8.77
N ARG A 113 16.13 2.00 8.42
CA ARG A 113 16.49 1.51 7.09
C ARG A 113 15.50 0.44 6.66
N GLU A 114 14.81 0.67 5.55
CA GLU A 114 14.00 -0.34 4.89
C GLU A 114 14.67 -0.78 3.61
N VAL A 115 14.82 -2.10 3.42
CA VAL A 115 15.32 -2.67 2.17
C VAL A 115 14.13 -3.13 1.35
N TRP A 116 14.00 -2.61 0.14
CA TRP A 116 12.88 -2.83 -0.76
C TRP A 116 13.32 -3.61 -1.98
N ARG A 117 12.54 -4.62 -2.34
CA ARG A 117 12.70 -5.37 -3.58
C ARG A 117 11.57 -5.06 -4.53
N GLN A 118 11.93 -4.71 -5.77
CA GLN A 118 10.94 -4.58 -6.83
C GLN A 118 10.37 -5.93 -7.21
N VAL A 119 9.05 -5.97 -7.31
CA VAL A 119 8.33 -7.12 -7.86
C VAL A 119 8.18 -6.88 -9.36
N PRO A 120 8.66 -7.80 -10.23
CA PRO A 120 8.53 -7.64 -11.67
C PRO A 120 7.07 -7.50 -12.08
N VAL A 121 6.80 -6.52 -12.95
CA VAL A 121 5.48 -6.33 -13.58
C VAL A 121 5.64 -6.46 -15.08
N GLU A 122 4.76 -7.24 -15.71
CA GLU A 122 4.80 -7.45 -17.15
C GLU A 122 4.54 -6.16 -17.92
N ARG A 123 5.27 -5.96 -19.02
CA ARG A 123 4.99 -4.85 -19.94
C ARG A 123 3.59 -5.03 -20.54
N GLY A 124 2.84 -3.94 -20.64
CA GLY A 124 1.46 -3.89 -21.09
C GLY A 124 0.44 -4.24 -20.00
N ALA A 125 0.91 -4.59 -18.79
CA ALA A 125 0.02 -4.86 -17.67
C ALA A 125 -0.77 -3.60 -17.26
N PRO A 126 -2.04 -3.75 -16.87
CA PRO A 126 -2.86 -2.62 -16.44
C PRO A 126 -2.39 -2.08 -15.09
N ALA A 127 -2.42 -0.76 -14.96
CA ALA A 127 -2.23 -0.03 -13.72
C ALA A 127 -3.34 1.01 -13.57
N TYR A 128 -4.09 0.98 -12.47
CA TYR A 128 -5.06 2.03 -12.15
C TYR A 128 -5.24 2.19 -10.65
N VAL A 129 -5.67 3.39 -10.24
CA VAL A 129 -6.04 3.69 -8.86
C VAL A 129 -7.36 4.46 -8.81
N LEU A 130 -8.25 3.98 -7.96
CA LEU A 130 -9.55 4.52 -7.63
C LEU A 130 -9.45 5.24 -6.29
N GLU A 131 -10.08 6.40 -6.21
CA GLU A 131 -10.29 7.11 -4.96
C GLU A 131 -11.79 7.34 -4.79
N SER A 132 -12.35 7.02 -3.62
CA SER A 132 -13.75 7.34 -3.34
C SER A 132 -13.96 8.85 -3.32
N ASP A 133 -15.10 9.27 -3.86
CA ASP A 133 -15.59 10.64 -3.66
C ASP A 133 -15.96 10.85 -2.18
N ARG A 134 -16.37 12.08 -1.83
CA ARG A 134 -16.79 12.40 -0.46
C ARG A 134 -17.91 11.45 0.00
N GLY A 135 -17.73 10.84 1.16
CA GLY A 135 -18.68 9.89 1.73
C GLY A 135 -18.35 9.56 3.18
N ALA A 136 -19.07 8.59 3.75
CA ALA A 136 -18.88 8.14 5.13
C ALA A 136 -17.53 7.45 5.35
N ALA A 137 -16.95 6.85 4.31
CA ALA A 137 -15.59 6.30 4.34
C ALA A 137 -14.74 6.89 3.22
N LYS A 138 -13.46 7.11 3.52
CA LYS A 138 -12.45 7.40 2.51
C LYS A 138 -11.79 6.09 2.10
N ILE A 139 -11.81 5.77 0.80
CA ILE A 139 -11.38 4.49 0.26
C ILE A 139 -10.44 4.74 -0.93
N PHE A 140 -9.36 3.96 -0.97
CA PHE A 140 -8.51 3.80 -2.14
C PHE A 140 -8.53 2.34 -2.58
N ALA A 141 -8.52 2.11 -3.88
CA ALA A 141 -8.37 0.78 -4.44
C ALA A 141 -7.59 0.84 -5.73
N GLY A 142 -6.70 -0.11 -5.97
CA GLY A 142 -5.84 -0.02 -7.14
C GLY A 142 -5.31 -1.37 -7.58
N ARG A 143 -4.98 -1.44 -8.87
CA ARG A 143 -4.38 -2.60 -9.51
C ARG A 143 -3.05 -2.19 -10.12
N ILE A 144 -2.04 -3.04 -9.97
CA ILE A 144 -0.86 -3.03 -10.82
C ILE A 144 -0.57 -4.48 -11.24
N GLY A 145 -0.76 -4.77 -12.53
CA GLY A 145 -0.60 -6.09 -13.11
C GLY A 145 -1.42 -7.17 -12.40
N LEU A 146 -0.74 -8.04 -11.68
CA LEU A 146 -1.34 -9.20 -10.98
C LEU A 146 -1.72 -8.89 -9.53
N TYR A 147 -1.51 -7.66 -9.06
CA TYR A 147 -1.74 -7.27 -7.68
C TYR A 147 -2.87 -6.26 -7.60
N TYR A 148 -3.75 -6.43 -6.62
CA TYR A 148 -4.81 -5.48 -6.32
C TYR A 148 -4.92 -5.29 -4.81
N GLN A 149 -5.01 -4.03 -4.37
CA GLN A 149 -5.21 -3.69 -2.97
C GLN A 149 -6.32 -2.65 -2.86
N ALA A 150 -7.14 -2.77 -1.82
CA ALA A 150 -8.12 -1.76 -1.44
C ALA A 150 -8.04 -1.53 0.06
N MET A 151 -8.21 -0.29 0.49
CA MET A 151 -8.30 0.05 1.90
C MET A 151 -9.14 1.28 2.12
N GLY A 152 -9.70 1.42 3.32
CA GLY A 152 -10.45 2.59 3.68
C GLY A 152 -10.61 2.77 5.18
N GLN A 153 -11.12 3.95 5.55
CA GLN A 153 -11.43 4.31 6.92
C GLN A 153 -12.71 5.15 6.99
N THR A 154 -13.52 4.97 8.03
CA THR A 154 -14.81 5.68 8.22
C THR A 154 -14.67 7.02 8.95
N GLY A 155 -13.48 7.37 9.42
CA GLY A 155 -13.24 8.63 10.11
C GLY A 155 -11.76 8.88 10.38
N ALA A 156 -11.46 10.01 11.00
CA ALA A 156 -10.10 10.36 11.39
C ALA A 156 -9.59 9.47 12.54
N GLY A 157 -8.27 9.32 12.63
CA GLY A 157 -7.61 8.60 13.72
C GLY A 157 -7.67 7.07 13.58
N GLY A 158 -7.68 6.55 12.35
CA GLY A 158 -7.56 5.09 12.07
C GLY A 158 -8.78 4.26 12.45
N ARG A 159 -9.87 4.91 12.88
CA ARG A 159 -11.11 4.21 13.26
C ARG A 159 -11.83 3.66 12.05
N GLY A 160 -12.31 2.42 12.21
CA GLY A 160 -13.01 1.70 11.16
C GLY A 160 -12.12 1.40 9.96
N TYR A 161 -10.82 1.18 10.17
CA TYR A 161 -9.90 0.76 9.12
C TYR A 161 -10.30 -0.62 8.56
N SER A 162 -10.27 -0.73 7.25
CA SER A 162 -10.45 -1.97 6.50
C SER A 162 -9.44 -2.07 5.37
N ALA A 163 -9.07 -3.29 5.00
CA ALA A 163 -8.23 -3.55 3.84
C ALA A 163 -8.56 -4.90 3.18
N ARG A 164 -8.32 -4.98 1.87
CA ARG A 164 -8.33 -6.21 1.08
C ARG A 164 -7.08 -6.26 0.22
N ARG A 165 -6.44 -7.43 0.14
CA ARG A 165 -5.38 -7.72 -0.83
C ARG A 165 -5.80 -8.89 -1.69
N TRP A 166 -5.66 -8.74 -3.00
CA TRP A 166 -5.90 -9.76 -3.98
C TRP A 166 -4.66 -9.98 -4.84
N GLN A 167 -4.47 -11.22 -5.27
CA GLN A 167 -3.41 -11.60 -6.19
C GLN A 167 -3.98 -12.49 -7.29
N MET A 168 -3.62 -12.19 -8.53
CA MET A 168 -4.01 -13.00 -9.67
C MET A 168 -2.99 -14.12 -9.85
N GLU A 169 -3.49 -15.36 -9.89
CA GLU A 169 -2.70 -16.56 -10.12
C GLU A 169 -3.37 -17.40 -11.20
N ALA A 170 -2.63 -17.75 -12.26
CA ALA A 170 -3.15 -18.51 -13.40
C ALA A 170 -4.46 -17.92 -13.99
N GLY A 171 -4.53 -16.59 -14.06
CA GLY A 171 -5.69 -15.86 -14.59
C GLY A 171 -6.88 -15.74 -13.63
N VAL A 172 -6.74 -16.20 -12.38
CA VAL A 172 -7.81 -16.16 -11.38
C VAL A 172 -7.41 -15.26 -10.22
N TRP A 173 -8.28 -14.31 -9.88
CA TRP A 173 -8.11 -13.48 -8.68
C TRP A 173 -8.37 -14.30 -7.42
N ARG A 174 -7.42 -14.26 -6.49
CA ARG A 174 -7.53 -14.84 -5.16
C ARG A 174 -7.47 -13.76 -4.11
N LEU A 175 -8.43 -13.79 -3.18
CA LEU A 175 -8.41 -12.96 -1.99
C LEU A 175 -7.31 -13.50 -1.07
N VAL A 176 -6.31 -12.66 -0.80
CA VAL A 176 -5.18 -12.99 0.08
C VAL A 176 -5.50 -12.56 1.51
N TYR A 177 -5.97 -11.33 1.69
CA TYR A 177 -6.34 -10.78 2.99
C TYR A 177 -7.64 -10.00 2.92
N GLU A 178 -8.43 -10.09 3.99
CA GLU A 178 -9.62 -9.27 4.25
C GLU A 178 -9.64 -8.85 5.72
N ILE A 179 -9.74 -7.54 5.95
CA ILE A 179 -9.67 -6.92 7.27
C ILE A 179 -10.81 -5.89 7.41
N GLY A 180 -11.47 -5.90 8.57
CA GLY A 180 -12.48 -4.92 8.95
C GLY A 180 -13.83 -5.13 8.25
N GLU A 181 -14.69 -4.10 8.30
CA GLU A 181 -16.11 -4.22 7.93
C GLU A 181 -16.55 -3.26 6.79
N ILE A 182 -15.67 -2.40 6.30
CA ILE A 182 -15.99 -1.57 5.12
C ILE A 182 -16.13 -2.49 3.89
N ASP A 183 -17.21 -2.31 3.15
CA ASP A 183 -17.39 -2.95 1.85
C ASP A 183 -16.44 -2.33 0.80
N LEU A 184 -15.26 -2.92 0.66
CA LEU A 184 -14.20 -2.46 -0.23
C LEU A 184 -14.32 -3.10 -1.62
N PRO A 185 -14.13 -2.36 -2.73
CA PRO A 185 -14.25 -2.94 -4.06
C PRO A 185 -13.19 -4.02 -4.28
N GLY A 186 -13.57 -5.15 -4.87
CA GLY A 186 -12.68 -6.18 -5.38
C GLY A 186 -12.29 -5.93 -6.84
N PRO A 187 -11.27 -6.65 -7.36
CA PRO A 187 -10.79 -6.45 -8.73
C PRO A 187 -11.85 -6.79 -9.80
N LEU A 188 -12.81 -7.66 -9.49
CA LEU A 188 -13.90 -8.03 -10.40
C LEU A 188 -14.98 -6.95 -10.52
N ASP A 189 -15.02 -5.98 -9.61
CA ASP A 189 -16.04 -4.93 -9.59
C ASP A 189 -15.68 -3.74 -10.49
N VAL A 190 -14.40 -3.58 -10.87
CA VAL A 190 -13.87 -2.36 -11.51
C VAL A 190 -13.97 -2.40 -13.04
N GLY A 191 -13.89 -3.58 -13.66
CA GLY A 191 -13.90 -3.70 -15.13
C GLY A 191 -12.72 -3.00 -15.81
N GLU A 192 -12.91 -2.64 -17.09
CA GLU A 192 -11.99 -1.76 -17.83
C GLU A 192 -12.32 -0.30 -17.55
N VAL A 193 -11.28 0.53 -17.37
CA VAL A 193 -11.41 1.91 -16.89
C VAL A 193 -10.40 2.82 -17.55
N ASP A 194 -10.80 4.07 -17.80
CA ASP A 194 -9.95 5.17 -18.24
C ASP A 194 -9.76 6.21 -17.13
N GLU A 195 -8.66 6.97 -17.21
CA GLU A 195 -8.39 8.04 -16.26
C GLU A 195 -9.48 9.12 -16.31
N GLY A 196 -10.01 9.50 -15.15
CA GLY A 196 -11.11 10.46 -15.01
C GLY A 196 -12.51 9.82 -14.98
N ASP A 197 -12.63 8.52 -15.26
CA ASP A 197 -13.92 7.82 -15.16
C ASP A 197 -14.50 7.90 -13.75
N ARG A 198 -15.83 7.81 -13.69
CA ARG A 198 -16.60 7.77 -12.43
C ARG A 198 -17.41 6.51 -12.36
N LEU A 199 -17.06 5.64 -11.42
CA LEU A 199 -17.67 4.32 -11.23
C LEU A 199 -18.55 4.33 -9.99
N ARG A 200 -19.58 3.48 -9.98
CA ARG A 200 -20.39 3.25 -8.77
C ARG A 200 -20.33 1.78 -8.39
N ILE A 201 -19.66 1.49 -7.28
CA ILE A 201 -19.44 0.13 -6.77
C ILE A 201 -19.94 0.10 -5.32
N GLY A 202 -20.81 -0.86 -4.97
CA GLY A 202 -21.35 -0.96 -3.61
C GLY A 202 -22.07 0.29 -3.11
N GLY A 203 -22.62 1.12 -4.02
CA GLY A 203 -23.26 2.40 -3.68
C GLY A 203 -22.29 3.57 -3.42
N VAL A 204 -20.98 3.33 -3.46
CA VAL A 204 -19.94 4.37 -3.36
C VAL A 204 -19.52 4.81 -4.77
N VAL A 205 -19.33 6.10 -4.96
CA VAL A 205 -18.79 6.66 -6.20
C VAL A 205 -17.28 6.76 -6.09
N TYR A 206 -16.58 6.26 -7.09
CA TYR A 206 -15.13 6.31 -7.22
C TYR A 206 -14.74 7.15 -8.42
N VAL A 207 -13.65 7.90 -8.31
CA VAL A 207 -12.97 8.54 -9.43
C VAL A 207 -11.73 7.73 -9.75
N VAL A 208 -11.56 7.37 -11.01
CA VAL A 208 -10.32 6.77 -11.51
C VAL A 208 -9.28 7.89 -11.60
N ARG A 209 -8.32 7.91 -10.69
CA ARG A 209 -7.31 8.98 -10.60
C ARG A 209 -6.18 8.80 -11.58
N GLU A 210 -5.84 7.55 -11.86
CA GLU A 210 -4.82 7.17 -12.82
C GLU A 210 -5.26 5.86 -13.47
N ALA A 211 -5.07 5.73 -14.79
CA ALA A 211 -5.22 4.47 -15.52
C ALA A 211 -4.27 4.44 -16.72
N TYR A 212 -3.46 3.39 -16.84
CA TYR A 212 -2.49 3.22 -17.92
C TYR A 212 -2.03 1.77 -18.06
N ALA A 213 -1.38 1.46 -19.19
CA ALA A 213 -0.61 0.23 -19.39
C ALA A 213 0.89 0.50 -19.15
N ILE A 214 1.58 -0.47 -18.53
CA ILE A 214 3.00 -0.37 -18.13
C ILE A 214 4.00 -0.56 -19.27
#